data_AF-A0A532UYP4-F1
#
_entry.id   AF-A0A532UYP4-F1
#
_cell.length_a   1.000
_cell.length_b   1.000
_cell.length_c   1.000
_cell.angle_alpha   90.00
_cell.angle_beta   90.00
_cell.angle_gamma   90.00
#
_symmetry.space_group_name_H-M   'P 1'
#
loop_
_entity.id
_entity.type
_entity.pdbx_description
1 polymer ?
#
loop_
_entity_poly.entity_id
_entity_poly.type
_entity_poly.pdbx_seq_one_letter_code
_entity_poly.pdbx_strand_id
1 'polypeptide(L)'
;MEKRHKITQLYGYMICLVSIITFLIAMTAMVSAIIDLSNPFQSRSSYSRSSGPSLASFDNYKMDLMISLKEGQQLPDDQTLKIMYESAKNDIIQNVSFRAKRDITVDIMIILVCLILFSTHWFWMRKLSKTEAG
;
A
#
# COMPACT_ATOMS: atom_id res chain seq x y z
N MET A 1 -28.85 29.57 -23.52
CA MET A 1 -27.85 28.49 -23.74
C MET A 1 -26.66 28.55 -22.77
N GLU A 2 -26.35 29.70 -22.16
CA GLU A 2 -25.33 29.83 -21.09
C GLU A 2 -25.45 28.85 -19.92
N LYS A 3 -26.67 28.55 -19.45
CA LYS A 3 -26.85 27.67 -18.27
C LYS A 3 -26.38 26.23 -18.54
N ARG A 4 -26.56 25.70 -19.76
CA ARG A 4 -26.08 24.35 -20.12
C ARG A 4 -24.55 24.30 -20.13
N HIS A 5 -23.89 25.34 -20.65
CA HIS A 5 -22.43 25.45 -20.63
C HIS A 5 -21.86 25.50 -19.22
N LYS A 6 -22.44 26.32 -18.33
CA LYS A 6 -22.03 26.40 -16.91
C LYS A 6 -22.17 25.06 -16.17
N ILE A 7 -23.22 24.29 -16.48
CA ILE A 7 -23.44 22.96 -15.90
C ILE A 7 -22.35 21.98 -16.39
N THR A 8 -22.08 21.93 -17.69
CA THR A 8 -21.02 21.07 -18.26
C THR A 8 -19.63 21.41 -17.71
N GLN A 9 -19.34 22.70 -17.56
CA GLN A 9 -18.08 23.20 -17.00
C GLN A 9 -17.92 22.78 -15.54
N LEU A 10 -18.99 22.88 -14.74
CA LEU A 10 -19.01 22.43 -13.34
C LEU A 10 -18.74 20.92 -13.22
N TYR A 11 -19.39 20.09 -14.04
CA TYR A 11 -19.13 18.64 -14.05
C TYR A 11 -17.68 18.31 -14.37
N GLY A 12 -17.07 18.99 -15.35
CA GLY A 12 -15.65 18.83 -15.68
C GLY A 12 -14.72 19.16 -14.51
N TYR A 13 -15.00 20.25 -13.79
CA TYR A 13 -14.22 20.62 -12.60
C TYR A 13 -14.39 19.62 -11.44
N MET A 14 -15.60 19.10 -11.21
CA MET A 14 -15.84 18.10 -10.16
C MET A 14 -15.05 16.82 -10.42
N ILE A 15 -15.01 16.36 -11.67
CA ILE A 15 -14.24 15.16 -12.05
C ILE A 15 -12.73 15.41 -11.91
N CYS A 16 -12.24 16.59 -12.31
CA CYS A 16 -10.85 16.99 -12.06
C CYS A 16 -10.51 16.98 -10.57
N LEU A 17 -11.39 17.51 -9.73
CA LEU A 17 -11.18 17.58 -8.28
C LEU A 17 -11.13 16.17 -7.65
N VAL A 18 -12.08 15.30 -7.98
CA VAL A 18 -12.06 13.90 -7.51
C VAL A 18 -10.78 13.20 -7.96
N SER A 19 -10.39 13.37 -9.23
CA SER A 19 -9.16 12.76 -9.75
C SER A 19 -7.90 13.21 -9.01
N ILE A 20 -7.80 14.50 -8.65
CA ILE A 20 -6.68 15.02 -7.86
C ILE A 20 -6.67 14.40 -6.45
N ILE A 21 -7.82 14.36 -5.79
CA ILE A 21 -7.94 13.79 -4.43
C ILE A 21 -7.54 12.31 -4.45
N THR A 22 -8.07 11.53 -5.39
CA THR A 22 -7.71 10.11 -5.55
C THR A 22 -6.22 9.94 -5.85
N PHE A 23 -5.64 10.78 -6.69
CA PHE A 23 -4.21 10.76 -6.98
C PHE A 23 -3.34 11.02 -5.74
N LEU A 24 -3.70 11.98 -4.89
CA LEU A 24 -2.98 12.25 -3.65
C LEU A 24 -3.07 11.09 -2.65
N ILE A 25 -4.23 10.43 -2.57
CA ILE A 25 -4.42 9.23 -1.74
C ILE A 25 -3.56 8.08 -2.27
N ALA A 26 -3.60 7.82 -3.57
CA ALA A 26 -2.82 6.76 -4.21
C ALA A 26 -1.30 7.01 -4.09
N MET A 27 -0.86 8.27 -4.19
CA MET A 27 0.55 8.62 -3.97
C MET A 27 0.99 8.33 -2.53
N THR A 28 0.14 8.63 -1.55
CA THR A 28 0.42 8.32 -0.15
C THR A 28 0.51 6.81 0.08
N ALA A 29 -0.42 6.05 -0.49
CA ALA A 29 -0.41 4.58 -0.45
C ALA A 29 0.85 3.99 -1.09
N MET A 30 1.27 4.53 -2.24
CA MET A 30 2.48 4.10 -2.93
C MET A 30 3.73 4.34 -2.07
N VAL A 31 3.83 5.48 -1.38
CA VAL A 31 4.94 5.76 -0.45
C VAL A 31 4.96 4.74 0.69
N SER A 32 3.81 4.43 1.28
CA SER A 32 3.70 3.38 2.30
C SER A 32 4.15 2.01 1.77
N ALA A 33 3.73 1.62 0.56
CA ALA A 33 4.11 0.35 -0.04
C ALA A 33 5.61 0.25 -0.35
N ILE A 34 6.26 1.36 -0.74
CA ILE A 34 7.72 1.44 -0.93
C ILE A 34 8.44 1.31 0.41
N ILE A 35 7.95 1.96 1.47
CA ILE A 35 8.53 1.85 2.81
C ILE A 35 8.43 0.40 3.31
N ASP A 36 7.28 -0.25 3.14
CA ASP A 36 7.09 -1.66 3.51
C ASP A 36 8.00 -2.59 2.72
N LEU A 37 8.28 -2.28 1.44
CA LEU A 37 9.23 -3.02 0.62
C LEU A 37 10.68 -2.85 1.13
N SER A 38 11.05 -1.64 1.59
CA SER A 38 12.39 -1.35 2.10
C SER A 38 12.68 -1.99 3.46
N ASN A 39 11.66 -2.16 4.31
CA ASN A 39 11.79 -2.69 5.66
C ASN A 39 10.77 -3.80 5.93
N PRO A 40 10.97 -5.00 5.35
CA PRO A 40 10.00 -6.08 5.42
C PRO A 40 9.73 -6.56 6.86
N PHE A 41 10.73 -6.45 7.75
CA PHE A 41 10.61 -6.84 9.16
C PHE A 41 9.83 -5.84 10.02
N GLN A 42 9.77 -4.57 9.62
CA GLN A 42 9.08 -3.51 10.38
C GLN A 42 7.62 -3.33 9.91
N SER A 43 7.30 -3.73 8.68
CA SER A 43 5.93 -3.70 8.12
C SER A 43 4.90 -4.45 8.98
N ARG A 44 5.32 -5.52 9.69
CA ARG A 44 4.46 -6.27 10.62
C ARG A 44 4.28 -5.56 11.98
N SER A 45 5.24 -4.72 12.38
CA SER A 45 5.25 -4.01 13.66
C SER A 45 4.28 -2.83 13.69
N SER A 46 4.12 -2.13 12.57
CA SER A 46 3.35 -0.87 12.54
C SER A 46 1.83 -1.05 12.57
N TYR A 47 1.28 -2.18 12.08
CA TYR A 47 -0.17 -2.44 12.05
C TYR A 47 -0.63 -3.73 12.72
N SER A 48 0.28 -4.67 13.03
CA SER A 48 -0.08 -5.95 13.66
C SER A 48 0.57 -6.09 15.03
N ARG A 49 0.05 -5.34 16.00
CA ARG A 49 0.48 -5.39 17.41
C ARG A 49 0.08 -6.70 18.14
N SER A 50 -0.36 -7.75 17.43
CA SER A 50 -1.12 -8.83 18.08
C SER A 50 -0.93 -10.28 17.59
N SER A 51 -0.06 -10.61 16.62
CA SER A 51 -0.15 -11.98 16.05
C SER A 51 1.12 -12.55 15.43
N GLY A 52 2.25 -12.52 16.13
CA GLY A 52 3.35 -13.42 15.78
C GLY A 52 4.69 -13.13 16.48
N PRO A 53 5.52 -14.16 16.66
CA PRO A 53 6.86 -14.02 17.22
C PRO A 53 7.67 -12.93 16.55
N SER A 54 8.31 -12.10 17.37
CA SER A 54 9.29 -11.11 16.91
C SER A 54 10.47 -11.85 16.27
N LEU A 55 10.48 -11.89 14.94
CA LEU A 55 11.54 -12.50 14.14
C LEU A 55 12.72 -11.54 13.89
N ALA A 56 12.71 -10.37 14.54
CA ALA A 56 13.77 -9.35 14.46
C ALA A 56 15.14 -9.88 14.90
N SER A 57 15.16 -10.88 15.79
CA SER A 57 16.35 -11.65 16.13
C SER A 57 15.95 -13.07 16.54
N PHE A 58 16.88 -14.01 16.42
CA PHE A 58 16.68 -15.39 16.90
C PHE A 58 16.36 -15.42 18.41
N ASP A 59 16.98 -14.54 19.19
CA ASP A 59 16.73 -14.42 20.63
C ASP A 59 15.30 -13.95 20.94
N ASN A 60 14.76 -13.01 20.16
CA ASN A 60 13.37 -12.58 20.31
C ASN A 60 12.38 -13.66 19.89
N TYR A 61 12.70 -14.44 18.86
CA TYR A 61 11.90 -15.58 18.42
C TYR A 61 11.87 -16.69 19.46
N LYS A 62 13.04 -17.04 20.03
CA LYS A 62 13.18 -18.02 21.12
C LYS A 62 12.44 -17.54 22.38
N MET A 63 12.53 -16.25 22.71
CA MET A 63 11.82 -15.66 23.84
C MET A 63 10.30 -15.69 23.65
N ASP A 64 9.78 -15.35 22.46
CA ASP A 64 8.33 -15.39 22.20
C ASP A 64 7.79 -16.83 22.11
N LEU A 65 8.57 -17.77 21.60
CA LEU A 65 8.27 -19.21 21.68
C LEU A 65 8.21 -19.69 23.13
N MET A 66 9.16 -19.29 23.97
CA MET A 66 9.15 -19.63 25.39
C MET A 66 7.95 -19.02 26.13
N ILE A 67 7.51 -17.82 25.75
CA ILE A 67 6.32 -17.16 26.32
C ILE A 67 5.02 -17.84 25.83
N SER A 68 4.99 -18.34 24.59
CA SER A 68 3.82 -18.98 23.98
C SER A 68 3.70 -20.49 24.25
N LEU A 69 4.81 -21.16 24.58
CA LEU A 69 4.82 -22.55 25.05
C LEU A 69 4.27 -22.61 26.49
N LYS A 70 3.17 -23.34 26.67
CA LYS A 70 2.55 -23.57 27.98
C LYS A 70 3.51 -24.40 28.87
N GLU A 71 3.54 -24.13 30.18
CA GLU A 71 4.38 -24.85 31.15
C GLU A 71 4.26 -26.38 30.96
N GLY A 72 5.38 -27.04 30.63
CA GLY A 72 5.47 -28.50 30.46
C GLY A 72 5.69 -28.99 29.02
N GLN A 73 5.74 -28.11 28.02
CA GLN A 73 6.02 -28.50 26.64
C GLN A 73 7.51 -28.44 26.34
N GLN A 74 8.10 -29.57 25.94
CA GLN A 74 9.54 -29.68 25.66
C GLN A 74 9.92 -28.74 24.50
N LEU A 75 10.86 -27.82 24.75
CA LEU A 75 11.41 -26.98 23.67
C LEU A 75 11.97 -27.89 22.59
N PRO A 76 11.63 -27.66 21.30
CA PRO A 76 12.31 -28.32 20.20
C PRO A 76 13.81 -28.10 20.30
N ASP A 77 14.59 -29.09 19.86
CA ASP A 77 16.04 -29.01 19.80
C ASP A 77 16.51 -27.71 19.12
N ASP A 78 17.59 -27.09 19.62
CA ASP A 78 18.07 -25.78 19.18
C ASP A 78 18.36 -25.75 17.66
N GLN A 79 18.77 -26.89 17.08
CA GLN A 79 18.96 -27.01 15.63
C GLN A 79 17.62 -26.97 14.86
N THR A 80 16.58 -27.60 15.42
CA THR A 80 15.22 -27.57 14.88
C THR A 80 14.61 -26.17 15.02
N LEU A 81 14.85 -25.49 16.15
CA LEU A 81 14.39 -24.12 16.40
C LEU A 81 15.00 -23.13 15.38
N LYS A 82 16.28 -23.33 15.03
CA LYS A 82 16.96 -22.53 14.01
C LYS A 82 16.40 -22.76 12.61
N ILE A 83 16.05 -23.99 12.26
CA ILE A 83 15.40 -24.31 10.97
C ILE A 83 14.00 -23.68 10.91
N MET A 84 13.22 -23.76 11.99
CA MET A 84 11.91 -23.10 12.07
C MET A 84 12.05 -21.58 11.93
N TYR A 85 13.03 -20.97 12.61
CA TYR A 85 13.34 -19.54 12.50
C TYR A 85 13.66 -19.12 11.07
N GLU A 86 14.57 -19.83 10.39
CA GLU A 86 14.95 -19.52 9.00
C GLU A 86 13.77 -19.68 8.03
N SER A 87 12.94 -20.72 8.22
CA SER A 87 11.73 -20.91 7.42
C SER A 87 10.72 -19.77 7.61
N ALA A 88 10.45 -19.39 8.87
CA ALA A 88 9.51 -18.33 9.21
C ALA A 88 10.00 -16.95 8.71
N LYS A 89 11.31 -16.72 8.77
CA LYS A 89 11.93 -15.53 8.20
C LYS A 89 11.74 -15.47 6.68
N ASN A 90 11.99 -16.57 5.97
CA ASN A 90 11.86 -16.62 4.52
C ASN A 90 10.40 -16.45 4.06
N ASP A 91 9.46 -17.08 4.76
CA ASP A 91 8.02 -16.94 4.48
C ASP A 91 7.52 -15.51 4.66
N ILE A 92 8.03 -14.78 5.66
CA ILE A 92 7.68 -13.36 5.85
C ILE A 92 8.26 -12.51 4.72
N ILE A 93 9.52 -12.70 4.35
CA ILE A 93 10.14 -11.96 3.26
C ILE A 93 9.34 -12.18 1.96
N GLN A 94 8.94 -13.42 1.68
CA GLN A 94 8.12 -13.73 0.51
C GLN A 94 6.73 -13.11 0.59
N ASN A 95 6.03 -13.21 1.72
CA ASN A 95 4.70 -12.63 1.88
C ASN A 95 4.70 -11.09 1.81
N VAL A 96 5.68 -10.43 2.45
CA VAL A 96 5.78 -8.97 2.42
C VAL A 96 6.16 -8.49 1.03
N SER A 97 7.12 -9.14 0.36
CA SER A 97 7.49 -8.77 -1.01
C SER A 97 6.35 -8.99 -2.00
N PHE A 98 5.56 -10.07 -1.87
CA PHE A 98 4.39 -10.30 -2.70
C PHE A 98 3.30 -9.25 -2.48
N ARG A 99 2.97 -8.95 -1.21
CA ARG A 99 1.99 -7.93 -0.85
C ARG A 99 2.42 -6.55 -1.35
N ALA A 100 3.65 -6.15 -1.09
CA ALA A 100 4.19 -4.87 -1.53
C ALA A 100 4.17 -4.74 -3.06
N LYS A 101 4.59 -5.78 -3.80
CA LYS A 101 4.53 -5.79 -5.27
C LYS A 101 3.10 -5.63 -5.80
N ARG A 102 2.13 -6.34 -5.19
CA ARG A 102 0.73 -6.25 -5.58
C ARG A 102 0.19 -4.85 -5.32
N ASP A 103 0.42 -4.30 -4.14
CA ASP A 103 -0.11 -2.99 -3.75
C ASP A 103 0.52 -1.87 -4.60
N ILE A 104 1.83 -1.92 -4.86
CA ILE A 104 2.51 -1.05 -5.84
C ILE A 104 1.88 -1.15 -7.23
N THR A 105 1.56 -2.36 -7.70
CA THR A 105 0.95 -2.57 -9.02
C THR A 105 -0.43 -1.92 -9.10
N VAL A 106 -1.26 -2.09 -8.06
CA VAL A 106 -2.59 -1.50 -7.99
C VAL A 106 -2.51 0.03 -7.93
N ASP A 107 -1.63 0.58 -7.09
CA ASP A 107 -1.45 2.02 -6.96
C ASP A 107 -0.98 2.67 -8.28
N ILE A 108 -0.06 2.02 -8.99
CA ILE A 108 0.38 2.48 -10.32
C ILE A 108 -0.78 2.48 -11.32
N MET A 109 -1.63 1.44 -11.35
CA MET A 109 -2.79 1.41 -12.24
C MET A 109 -3.78 2.54 -11.91
N ILE A 110 -4.05 2.79 -10.63
CA ILE A 110 -4.92 3.88 -10.19
C ILE A 110 -4.35 5.23 -10.61
N ILE A 111 -3.04 5.45 -10.39
CA ILE A 111 -2.34 6.67 -10.81
C ILE A 111 -2.48 6.89 -12.32
N LEU A 112 -2.28 5.85 -13.14
CA LEU A 112 -2.44 5.95 -14.59
C LEU A 112 -3.87 6.33 -15.00
N VAL A 113 -4.88 5.71 -14.39
CA VAL A 113 -6.28 6.03 -14.64
C VAL A 113 -6.60 7.48 -14.25
N CYS A 114 -6.12 7.93 -13.09
CA CYS A 114 -6.24 9.32 -12.65
C CYS A 114 -5.56 10.29 -13.63
N LEU A 115 -4.36 9.98 -14.12
CA LEU A 115 -3.67 10.81 -15.11
C LEU A 115 -4.45 10.91 -16.43
N ILE A 116 -5.02 9.81 -16.91
CA ILE A 116 -5.83 9.78 -18.14
C ILE A 116 -7.11 10.61 -17.95
N LEU A 117 -7.84 10.38 -16.86
CA LEU A 117 -9.09 11.11 -16.58
C LEU A 117 -8.82 12.60 -16.42
N PHE A 118 -7.82 12.97 -15.63
CA PHE A 118 -7.40 14.35 -15.43
C PHE A 118 -6.98 14.99 -16.76
N SER A 119 -6.11 14.37 -17.53
CA SER A 119 -5.63 14.94 -18.81
C SER A 119 -6.76 15.12 -19.81
N THR A 120 -7.66 14.13 -19.92
CA THR A 120 -8.80 14.17 -20.84
C THR A 120 -9.77 15.29 -20.47
N HIS A 121 -10.17 15.37 -19.20
CA HIS A 121 -11.11 16.39 -18.73
C HIS A 121 -10.49 17.79 -18.74
N TRP A 122 -9.22 17.90 -18.35
CA TRP A 122 -8.47 19.16 -18.40
C TRP A 122 -8.35 19.68 -19.83
N PHE A 123 -7.99 18.82 -20.79
CA PHE A 123 -7.89 19.20 -22.19
C PHE A 123 -9.25 19.60 -22.77
N TRP A 124 -10.31 18.85 -22.43
CA TRP A 124 -11.67 19.13 -22.88
C TRP A 124 -12.17 20.49 -22.34
N MET A 125 -11.95 20.76 -21.07
CA MET A 125 -12.26 22.05 -20.43
C MET A 125 -11.50 23.21 -21.06
N ARG A 126 -10.20 23.03 -21.34
CA ARG A 126 -9.35 24.04 -21.98
C ARG A 126 -9.77 24.33 -23.42
N LYS A 127 -10.39 23.35 -24.09
CA LYS A 127 -10.98 23.53 -25.43
C LYS A 127 -12.29 24.32 -25.36
N LEU A 128 -13.17 23.97 -24.41
CA LEU A 128 -14.44 24.68 -24.19
C LEU A 128 -14.22 26.15 -23.82
N SER A 129 -13.24 26.45 -22.96
CA SER A 129 -12.93 27.84 -22.58
C SER A 129 -12.41 28.69 -23.75
N LYS A 130 -11.72 28.08 -24.73
CA LYS A 130 -11.25 28.79 -25.93
C LYS A 130 -12.39 29.11 -26.89
N THR A 131 -13.38 28.22 -26.98
CA THR A 131 -14.57 28.42 -27.82
C THR A 131 -15.52 29.48 -27.26
N GLU A 132 -15.51 29.73 -25.94
CA GLU A 132 -16.31 30.78 -25.31
C GLU A 132 -15.66 32.17 -25.36
N ALA A 133 -14.35 32.26 -25.63
CA ALA A 133 -13.58 33.50 -25.63
C ALA A 133 -13.30 34.09 -27.03
N GLY A 134 -13.78 33.44 -28.10
CA GLY A 134 -13.67 33.89 -29.49
C GLY A 134 -15.04 34.03 -30.13
#